data_AF-A0AAW1I9S8-F1
#
_entry.id   AF-A0AAW1I9S8-F1
#
_cell.length_a   1.000
_cell.length_b   1.000
_cell.length_c   1.000
_cell.angle_alpha   90.00
_cell.angle_beta   90.00
_cell.angle_gamma   90.00
#
_symmetry.space_group_name_H-M   'P 1'
#
loop_
_entity.id
_entity.type
_entity.pdbx_description
1 polymer ?
#
loop_
_entity_poly.entity_id
_entity_poly.type
_entity_poly.pdbx_seq_one_letter_code
_entity_poly.pdbx_strand_id
1 'polypeptide(L)'
;MKSIFSILNLRRNNLSKIHTLNIGIRLSHTAEEKIEIPKRIQRGPTDILRALESTVKTDLTAAHYKYHDDPFLIPMSNMGKRTFAMAQESGRKAAHWVRAEHPELFQHNAADPPIQAFFPKIVYNKDGDVSEENLKAAIEAVLVNDAIDIYKLCQEKGVEISPETLISFLEVLCYNNGDESLPEEFIEERWFRQSSKGKERKRKSWKDGALAEEIKSLSALKILTGLHTPP
;
A
#
# COMPACT_ATOMS: atom_id res chain seq x y z
N MET A 1 70.50 -24.94 -10.44
CA MET A 1 71.94 -24.94 -10.13
C MET A 1 72.46 -23.50 -10.23
N LYS A 2 73.11 -23.00 -9.16
CA LYS A 2 74.05 -21.84 -9.07
C LYS A 2 73.42 -20.46 -9.36
N SER A 3 73.06 -19.62 -8.38
CA SER A 3 73.90 -18.85 -7.43
C SER A 3 75.21 -18.35 -8.04
N ILE A 4 75.47 -17.04 -7.98
CA ILE A 4 76.71 -16.43 -7.44
C ILE A 4 76.60 -14.89 -7.51
N PHE A 5 76.68 -14.31 -6.31
CA PHE A 5 76.97 -12.91 -6.00
C PHE A 5 78.30 -12.42 -6.59
N SER A 6 78.41 -11.09 -6.72
CA SER A 6 79.57 -10.23 -6.38
C SER A 6 79.72 -9.13 -7.45
N ILE A 7 79.83 -7.86 -7.09
CA ILE A 7 81.06 -7.19 -6.59
C ILE A 7 80.56 -5.85 -5.95
N LEU A 8 80.59 -5.66 -4.61
CA LEU A 8 81.66 -5.02 -3.81
C LEU A 8 82.24 -3.77 -4.50
N ASN A 9 82.26 -2.54 -3.99
CA ASN A 9 82.79 -2.10 -2.71
C ASN A 9 82.93 -0.56 -2.82
N LEU A 10 82.60 0.20 -1.77
CA LEU A 10 83.45 1.26 -1.17
C LEU A 10 82.58 2.04 -0.18
N ARG A 11 82.64 1.69 1.11
CA ARG A 11 83.57 2.22 2.13
C ARG A 11 83.21 3.66 2.55
N ARG A 12 82.59 3.70 3.73
CA ARG A 12 82.41 4.86 4.62
C ARG A 12 83.66 5.73 4.66
N ASN A 13 83.48 7.05 4.58
CA ASN A 13 84.38 8.03 5.16
C ASN A 13 83.61 9.27 5.63
N ASN A 14 83.73 9.52 6.94
CA ASN A 14 83.87 10.81 7.61
C ASN A 14 82.74 11.85 7.56
N LEU A 15 81.91 11.77 8.61
CA LEU A 15 81.66 12.81 9.61
C LEU A 15 82.35 14.17 9.36
N SER A 16 81.57 15.23 9.18
CA SER A 16 81.62 16.41 10.05
C SER A 16 80.60 17.48 9.60
N LYS A 17 80.08 18.19 10.60
CA LYS A 17 79.15 19.34 10.56
C LYS A 17 77.66 19.02 10.57
N ILE A 18 77.24 18.40 11.67
CA ILE A 18 75.88 18.62 12.19
C ILE A 18 75.93 19.96 12.94
N HIS A 19 75.43 21.03 12.31
CA HIS A 19 75.05 22.22 13.04
C HIS A 19 73.80 21.86 13.84
N THR A 20 73.91 21.94 15.16
CA THR A 20 72.81 21.75 16.09
C THR A 20 71.70 22.75 15.80
N LEU A 21 70.68 22.31 15.08
CA LEU A 21 69.36 22.95 15.11
C LEU A 21 68.53 22.17 16.13
N ASN A 22 68.16 22.89 17.18
CA ASN A 22 67.25 22.46 18.23
C ASN A 22 65.87 22.22 17.61
N ILE A 23 65.69 21.07 16.97
CA ILE A 23 64.37 20.57 16.59
C ILE A 23 63.82 19.95 17.85
N GLY A 24 63.04 20.75 18.58
CA GLY A 24 62.27 20.27 19.72
C GLY A 24 61.59 18.96 19.33
N ILE A 25 61.79 17.94 20.16
CA ILE A 25 61.10 16.66 20.07
C ILE A 25 59.60 17.00 20.08
N ARG A 26 58.98 17.06 18.90
CA ARG A 26 57.53 16.93 18.82
C ARG A 26 57.29 15.51 19.23
N LEU A 27 56.92 15.32 20.49
CA LEU A 27 56.17 14.16 20.94
C LEU A 27 55.02 14.03 19.94
N SER A 28 55.16 13.09 19.00
CA SER A 28 54.06 12.68 18.15
C SER A 28 53.03 12.09 19.10
N HIS A 29 52.08 12.92 19.51
CA HIS A 29 50.83 12.42 20.05
C HIS A 29 50.30 11.50 18.94
N THR A 30 50.37 10.20 19.17
CA THR A 30 49.45 9.27 18.52
C THR A 30 48.07 9.61 19.08
N ALA A 31 47.52 10.74 18.67
CA ALA A 31 46.13 11.04 18.90
C ALA A 31 45.40 9.99 18.07
N GLU A 32 44.76 9.04 18.75
CA GLU A 32 43.79 8.16 18.12
C GLU A 32 42.75 9.07 17.46
N GLU A 33 42.81 9.25 16.14
CA GLU A 33 41.80 10.00 15.38
C GLU A 33 40.48 9.23 15.50
N LYS A 34 39.68 9.62 16.50
CA LYS A 34 38.39 9.00 16.77
C LYS A 34 37.39 9.46 15.70
N ILE A 35 37.11 8.59 14.75
CA ILE A 35 36.05 8.81 13.75
C ILE A 35 34.69 8.72 14.46
N GLU A 36 33.99 9.85 14.59
CA GLU A 36 32.62 9.88 15.11
C GLU A 36 31.63 9.56 13.99
N ILE A 37 31.11 8.33 13.99
CA ILE A 37 30.12 7.89 13.01
C ILE A 37 28.76 8.57 13.31
N PRO A 38 28.17 9.31 12.35
CA PRO A 38 26.88 9.96 12.57
C PRO A 38 25.73 8.96 12.69
N LYS A 39 24.66 9.36 13.37
CA LYS A 39 23.45 8.55 13.49
C LYS A 39 22.71 8.50 12.15
N ARG A 40 22.22 7.31 11.78
CA ARG A 40 21.35 7.11 10.61
C ARG A 40 20.02 7.85 10.81
N ILE A 41 19.62 8.64 9.83
CA ILE A 41 18.29 9.26 9.77
C ILE A 41 17.33 8.24 9.15
N GLN A 42 16.24 7.96 9.85
CA GLN A 42 15.17 7.11 9.32
C GLN A 42 14.27 7.94 8.39
N ARG A 43 13.95 7.39 7.23
CA ARG A 43 13.06 8.00 6.23
C ARG A 43 11.98 6.98 5.86
N GLY A 44 10.75 7.45 5.69
CA GLY A 44 9.67 6.67 5.10
C GLY A 44 9.87 6.43 3.60
N PRO A 45 9.12 5.49 3.01
CA PRO A 45 9.27 5.11 1.60
C PRO A 45 8.97 6.26 0.62
N THR A 46 8.11 7.21 1.00
CA THR A 46 7.65 8.31 0.13
C THR A 46 8.17 9.69 0.56
N ASP A 47 9.10 9.76 1.53
CA ASP A 47 9.56 11.03 2.12
C ASP A 47 10.22 11.95 1.09
N ILE A 48 10.98 11.38 0.17
CA ILE A 48 11.66 12.14 -0.88
C ILE A 48 10.62 12.75 -1.83
N LEU A 49 9.58 12.00 -2.20
CA LEU A 49 8.51 12.50 -3.07
C LEU A 49 7.76 13.66 -2.40
N ARG A 50 7.44 13.54 -1.12
CA ARG A 50 6.81 14.62 -0.33
C ARG A 50 7.71 15.85 -0.20
N ALA A 51 9.00 15.64 0.02
CA ALA A 51 9.96 16.74 0.08
C ALA A 51 10.02 17.49 -1.27
N LEU A 52 10.11 16.76 -2.39
CA LEU A 52 10.12 17.36 -3.72
C LEU A 52 8.81 18.10 -4.03
N GLU A 53 7.67 17.48 -3.76
CA GLU A 53 6.35 18.10 -3.91
C GLU A 53 6.28 19.44 -3.16
N SER A 54 6.72 19.47 -1.89
CA SER A 54 6.68 20.69 -1.08
C SER A 54 7.56 21.83 -1.59
N THR A 55 8.57 21.53 -2.41
CA THR A 55 9.49 22.53 -2.95
C THR A 55 9.03 23.12 -4.28
N VAL A 56 8.15 22.42 -5.01
CA VAL A 56 7.66 22.83 -6.33
C VAL A 56 6.31 23.55 -6.16
N LYS A 57 6.11 24.65 -6.89
CA LYS A 57 4.83 25.39 -6.91
C LYS A 57 3.99 24.97 -8.10
N THR A 58 2.67 25.09 -7.97
CA THR A 58 1.73 24.88 -9.08
C THR A 58 2.02 25.86 -10.22
N ASP A 59 2.15 25.34 -11.44
CA ASP A 59 2.21 26.16 -12.65
C ASP A 59 0.79 26.61 -13.02
N LEU A 60 0.60 27.92 -13.16
CA LEU A 60 -0.69 28.52 -13.51
C LEU A 60 -0.97 28.50 -15.03
N THR A 61 0.05 28.25 -15.84
CA THR A 61 -0.03 28.24 -17.30
C THR A 61 -0.25 26.85 -17.88
N ALA A 62 0.16 25.81 -17.16
CA ALA A 62 -0.01 24.43 -17.57
C ALA A 62 -1.42 23.88 -17.27
N ALA A 63 -1.85 22.90 -18.07
CA ALA A 63 -3.00 22.08 -17.74
C ALA A 63 -2.72 21.23 -16.49
N HIS A 64 -3.78 20.80 -15.80
CA HIS A 64 -3.64 19.88 -14.66
C HIS A 64 -3.06 18.54 -15.14
N TYR A 65 -2.05 18.01 -14.44
CA TYR A 65 -1.27 16.79 -14.81
C TYR A 65 -2.10 15.57 -15.26
N LYS A 66 -3.32 15.47 -14.75
CA LYS A 66 -4.31 14.46 -15.13
C LYS A 66 -4.63 14.42 -16.62
N TYR A 67 -4.62 15.57 -17.29
CA TYR A 67 -4.93 15.67 -18.72
C TYR A 67 -3.63 15.68 -19.51
N HIS A 68 -3.67 15.14 -20.73
CA HIS A 68 -2.54 15.23 -21.64
C HIS A 68 -2.25 16.70 -21.96
N ASP A 69 -0.97 17.06 -21.98
CA ASP A 69 -0.51 18.40 -22.37
C ASP A 69 -0.44 18.52 -23.90
N ASP A 70 -1.59 18.28 -24.53
CA ASP A 70 -1.79 18.35 -25.98
C ASP A 70 -2.98 19.27 -26.29
N PRO A 71 -2.83 20.27 -27.19
CA PRO A 71 -3.88 21.25 -27.45
C PRO A 71 -5.25 20.67 -27.84
N PHE A 72 -5.28 19.49 -28.46
CA PHE A 72 -6.53 18.82 -28.85
C PHE A 72 -7.16 18.05 -27.68
N LEU A 73 -6.34 17.54 -26.76
CA LEU A 73 -6.78 16.71 -25.63
C LEU A 73 -6.98 17.49 -24.32
N ILE A 74 -6.54 18.75 -24.24
CA ILE A 74 -6.76 19.60 -23.07
C ILE A 74 -8.23 20.04 -23.01
N PRO A 75 -8.95 19.79 -21.90
CA PRO A 75 -10.35 20.18 -21.77
C PRO A 75 -10.50 21.70 -21.60
N MET A 76 -11.22 22.33 -22.52
CA MET A 76 -11.45 23.79 -22.53
C MET A 76 -12.54 24.27 -21.54
N SER A 77 -13.40 23.38 -21.04
CA SER A 77 -14.51 23.74 -20.14
C SER A 77 -14.59 22.81 -18.93
N ASN A 78 -15.24 23.26 -17.85
CA ASN A 78 -15.45 22.42 -16.66
C ASN A 78 -16.30 21.18 -16.95
N MET A 79 -17.25 21.29 -17.89
CA MET A 79 -18.02 20.13 -18.36
C MET A 79 -17.12 19.15 -19.13
N GLY A 80 -16.21 19.66 -19.97
CA GLY A 80 -15.20 18.87 -20.65
C GLY A 80 -14.27 18.13 -19.67
N LYS A 81 -13.76 18.85 -18.65
CA LYS A 81 -12.95 18.26 -17.57
C LYS A 81 -13.65 17.06 -16.92
N ARG A 82 -14.92 17.24 -16.54
CA ARG A 82 -15.74 16.16 -15.96
C ARG A 82 -15.94 15.00 -16.95
N THR A 83 -16.25 15.31 -18.20
CA THR A 83 -16.52 14.29 -19.22
C THR A 83 -15.29 13.44 -19.50
N PHE A 84 -14.13 14.07 -19.68
CA PHE A 84 -12.86 13.36 -19.95
C PHE A 84 -12.44 12.51 -18.75
N ALA A 85 -12.57 13.05 -17.53
CA ALA A 85 -12.34 12.31 -16.29
C ALA A 85 -13.21 11.05 -16.18
N MET A 86 -14.53 11.21 -16.35
CA MET A 86 -15.47 10.10 -16.24
C MET A 86 -15.29 9.07 -17.36
N ALA A 87 -14.90 9.50 -18.57
CA ALA A 87 -14.59 8.60 -19.69
C ALA A 87 -13.32 7.78 -19.42
N GLN A 88 -12.30 8.36 -18.80
CA GLN A 88 -11.10 7.62 -18.39
C GLN A 88 -11.44 6.56 -17.32
N GLU A 89 -12.24 6.92 -16.31
CA GLU A 89 -12.67 5.96 -15.28
C GLU A 89 -13.58 4.87 -15.84
N SER A 90 -14.47 5.19 -16.80
CA SER A 90 -15.31 4.15 -17.43
C SER A 90 -14.47 3.17 -18.25
N GLY A 91 -13.44 3.66 -18.96
CA GLY A 91 -12.47 2.80 -19.64
C GLY A 91 -11.70 1.91 -18.65
N ARG A 92 -11.28 2.46 -17.51
CA ARG A 92 -10.64 1.69 -16.43
C ARG A 92 -11.58 0.59 -15.91
N LYS A 93 -12.85 0.90 -15.63
CA LYS A 93 -13.85 -0.10 -15.21
C LYS A 93 -14.05 -1.19 -16.24
N ALA A 94 -14.15 -0.84 -17.52
CA ALA A 94 -14.26 -1.81 -18.60
C ALA A 94 -13.04 -2.76 -18.63
N ALA A 95 -11.83 -2.23 -18.47
CA ALA A 95 -10.61 -3.04 -18.37
C ALA A 95 -10.62 -3.96 -17.14
N HIS A 96 -11.06 -3.48 -15.97
CA HIS A 96 -11.21 -4.35 -14.79
C HIS A 96 -12.25 -5.45 -15.00
N TRP A 97 -13.34 -5.16 -15.70
CA TRP A 97 -14.34 -6.17 -16.06
C TRP A 97 -13.74 -7.24 -16.97
N VAL A 98 -13.00 -6.85 -18.02
CA VAL A 98 -12.29 -7.82 -18.89
C VAL A 98 -11.29 -8.67 -18.09
N ARG A 99 -10.56 -8.06 -17.14
CA ARG A 99 -9.64 -8.78 -16.25
C ARG A 99 -10.36 -9.78 -15.34
N ALA A 100 -11.57 -9.46 -14.90
CA ALA A 100 -12.38 -10.33 -14.06
C ALA A 100 -13.00 -11.49 -14.85
N GLU A 101 -13.40 -11.25 -16.10
CA GLU A 101 -14.00 -12.25 -16.98
C GLU A 101 -12.96 -13.24 -17.52
N HIS A 102 -11.74 -12.75 -17.82
CA HIS A 102 -10.65 -13.56 -18.34
C HIS A 102 -9.37 -13.54 -17.47
N PRO A 103 -9.42 -14.02 -16.20
CA PRO A 103 -8.26 -14.06 -15.31
C PRO A 103 -7.05 -14.81 -15.88
N GLU A 104 -7.31 -15.83 -16.71
CA GLU A 104 -6.31 -16.70 -17.33
C GLU A 104 -5.32 -15.96 -18.22
N LEU A 105 -5.73 -14.85 -18.80
CA LEU A 105 -4.88 -14.04 -19.67
C LEU A 105 -3.87 -13.19 -18.87
N PHE A 106 -4.08 -13.02 -17.56
CA PHE A 106 -3.31 -12.12 -16.70
C PHE A 106 -2.44 -12.86 -15.67
N GLN A 107 -2.05 -14.11 -15.96
CA GLN A 107 -1.24 -14.93 -15.05
C GLN A 107 0.25 -14.62 -15.10
N HIS A 108 0.72 -13.91 -16.12
CA HIS A 108 2.14 -13.58 -16.25
C HIS A 108 2.58 -12.57 -15.18
N ASN A 109 3.46 -13.00 -14.27
CA ASN A 109 4.03 -12.15 -13.23
C ASN A 109 5.55 -12.00 -13.41
N ALA A 110 5.99 -10.78 -13.75
CA ALA A 110 7.40 -10.44 -13.91
C ALA A 110 7.99 -9.70 -12.69
N ALA A 111 7.17 -9.30 -11.72
CA ALA A 111 7.61 -8.44 -10.61
C ALA A 111 8.12 -9.27 -9.42
N ASP A 112 9.24 -8.83 -8.83
CA ASP A 112 9.79 -9.33 -7.57
C ASP A 112 10.03 -8.14 -6.61
N PRO A 113 9.24 -7.98 -5.53
CA PRO A 113 8.18 -8.88 -5.06
C PRO A 113 6.90 -8.82 -5.93
N PRO A 114 6.06 -9.87 -5.87
CA PRO A 114 4.77 -9.90 -6.57
C PRO A 114 3.84 -8.79 -6.07
N ILE A 115 3.18 -8.10 -7.01
CA ILE A 115 2.24 -7.01 -6.70
C ILE A 115 0.82 -7.57 -6.62
N GLN A 116 0.37 -7.87 -5.40
CA GLN A 116 -0.92 -8.53 -5.16
C GLN A 116 -2.14 -7.74 -5.71
N ALA A 117 -2.06 -6.40 -5.74
CA ALA A 117 -3.13 -5.55 -6.26
C ALA A 117 -3.44 -5.78 -7.76
N PHE A 118 -2.50 -6.34 -8.52
CA PHE A 118 -2.69 -6.62 -9.94
C PHE A 118 -3.20 -8.03 -10.23
N PHE A 119 -3.24 -8.91 -9.23
CA PHE A 119 -3.80 -10.23 -9.42
C PHE A 119 -5.32 -10.19 -9.63
N PRO A 120 -5.87 -11.13 -10.42
CA PRO A 120 -7.31 -11.31 -10.51
C PRO A 120 -7.92 -11.54 -9.13
N LYS A 121 -9.11 -10.97 -8.90
CA LYS A 121 -9.85 -11.18 -7.65
C LYS A 121 -10.38 -12.61 -7.62
N ILE A 122 -10.36 -13.20 -6.43
CA ILE A 122 -10.92 -14.54 -6.19
C ILE A 122 -12.45 -14.39 -6.13
N VAL A 123 -13.18 -15.16 -6.93
CA VAL A 123 -14.64 -15.21 -6.89
C VAL A 123 -15.06 -16.41 -6.05
N TYR A 124 -15.85 -16.17 -5.01
CA TYR A 124 -16.36 -17.22 -4.12
C TYR A 124 -17.62 -17.85 -4.73
N ASN A 125 -17.46 -19.05 -5.31
CA ASN A 125 -18.56 -19.83 -5.87
C ASN A 125 -19.04 -20.90 -4.88
N LYS A 126 -20.24 -21.44 -5.13
CA LYS A 126 -20.85 -22.53 -4.34
C LYS A 126 -19.96 -23.77 -4.23
N ASP A 127 -19.22 -24.06 -5.28
CA ASP A 127 -18.35 -25.24 -5.37
C ASP A 127 -17.00 -25.05 -4.67
N GLY A 128 -16.62 -23.81 -4.31
CA GLY A 128 -15.35 -23.53 -3.65
C GLY A 128 -15.37 -23.88 -2.17
N ASP A 129 -14.25 -24.34 -1.63
CA ASP A 129 -14.10 -24.52 -0.18
C ASP A 129 -14.10 -23.15 0.51
N VAL A 130 -15.12 -22.93 1.33
CA VAL A 130 -15.31 -21.69 2.10
C VAL A 130 -15.10 -22.02 3.56
N SER A 131 -14.17 -21.32 4.21
CA SER A 131 -13.86 -21.48 5.63
C SER A 131 -14.06 -20.17 6.40
N GLU A 132 -13.99 -20.24 7.73
CA GLU A 132 -14.07 -19.04 8.58
C GLU A 132 -12.91 -18.07 8.32
N GLU A 133 -11.73 -18.59 7.97
CA GLU A 133 -10.55 -17.78 7.64
C GLU A 133 -10.79 -16.90 6.41
N ASN A 134 -11.51 -17.41 5.40
CA ASN A 134 -11.85 -16.63 4.21
C ASN A 134 -12.76 -15.44 4.58
N LEU A 135 -13.69 -15.65 5.51
CA LEU A 135 -14.55 -14.58 6.03
C LEU A 135 -13.74 -13.53 6.80
N LYS A 136 -12.80 -13.95 7.65
CA LYS A 136 -11.90 -13.04 8.37
C LYS A 136 -11.04 -12.20 7.42
N ALA A 137 -10.48 -12.82 6.38
CA ALA A 137 -9.70 -12.11 5.38
C ALA A 137 -10.52 -11.07 4.61
N ALA A 138 -11.77 -11.40 4.25
CA ALA A 138 -12.67 -10.45 3.59
C ALA A 138 -13.08 -9.28 4.50
N ILE A 139 -13.29 -9.53 5.79
CA ILE A 139 -13.57 -8.49 6.80
C ILE A 139 -12.37 -7.55 6.97
N GLU A 140 -11.15 -8.09 7.09
CA GLU A 140 -9.92 -7.29 7.23
C GLU A 140 -9.65 -6.43 6.00
N ALA A 141 -9.91 -6.96 4.80
CA ALA A 141 -9.81 -6.22 3.54
C ALA A 141 -11.00 -5.29 3.26
N VAL A 142 -12.01 -5.28 4.13
CA VAL A 142 -13.25 -4.48 3.98
C VAL A 142 -13.96 -4.74 2.64
N LEU A 143 -14.00 -6.00 2.21
CA LEU A 143 -14.70 -6.46 1.01
C LEU A 143 -16.13 -6.88 1.37
N VAL A 144 -17.06 -5.92 1.35
CA VAL A 144 -18.42 -6.09 1.89
C VAL A 144 -19.22 -7.12 1.11
N ASN A 145 -19.21 -7.06 -0.23
CA ASN A 145 -19.98 -7.99 -1.05
C ASN A 145 -19.43 -9.42 -0.92
N ASP A 146 -18.11 -9.56 -0.99
CA ASP A 146 -17.46 -10.87 -0.87
C ASP A 146 -17.73 -11.48 0.52
N ALA A 147 -17.66 -10.67 1.59
CA ALA A 147 -17.98 -11.13 2.94
C ALA A 147 -19.44 -11.58 3.09
N ILE A 148 -20.39 -10.87 2.43
CA ILE A 148 -21.81 -11.27 2.40
C ILE A 148 -21.97 -12.61 1.68
N ASP A 149 -21.30 -12.81 0.55
CA ASP A 149 -21.42 -14.03 -0.24
C ASP A 149 -20.76 -15.22 0.47
N ILE A 150 -19.56 -15.04 1.03
CA ILE A 150 -18.88 -16.02 1.89
C ILE A 150 -19.77 -16.43 3.06
N TYR A 151 -20.38 -15.45 3.75
CA TYR A 151 -21.24 -15.73 4.90
C TYR A 151 -22.44 -16.61 4.54
N LYS A 152 -23.12 -16.31 3.42
CA LYS A 152 -24.24 -17.13 2.92
C LYS A 152 -23.77 -18.54 2.55
N LEU A 153 -22.62 -18.67 1.90
CA LEU A 153 -22.04 -19.97 1.55
C LEU A 153 -21.68 -20.79 2.81
N CYS A 154 -21.14 -20.15 3.85
CA CYS A 154 -20.89 -20.80 5.13
C CYS A 154 -22.19 -21.29 5.79
N GLN A 155 -23.26 -20.51 5.76
CA GLN A 155 -24.57 -20.95 6.25
C GLN A 155 -25.12 -22.15 5.47
N GLU A 156 -25.06 -22.11 4.13
CA GLU A 156 -25.52 -23.21 3.25
C GLU A 156 -24.76 -24.51 3.52
N LYS A 157 -23.44 -24.43 3.79
CA LYS A 157 -22.57 -25.58 4.07
C LYS A 157 -22.57 -26.01 5.54
N GLY A 158 -23.24 -25.28 6.42
CA GLY A 158 -23.27 -25.57 7.86
C GLY A 158 -21.92 -25.36 8.55
N VAL A 159 -21.07 -24.46 8.04
CA VAL A 159 -19.79 -24.13 8.68
C VAL A 159 -20.06 -23.32 9.94
N GLU A 160 -19.51 -23.77 11.08
CA GLU A 160 -19.63 -23.04 12.33
C GLU A 160 -18.78 -21.77 12.28
N ILE A 161 -19.40 -20.62 12.54
CA ILE A 161 -18.73 -19.31 12.61
C ILE A 161 -18.66 -18.87 14.06
N SER A 162 -17.44 -18.55 14.52
CA SER A 162 -17.19 -17.98 15.84
C SER A 162 -18.02 -16.71 16.10
N PRO A 163 -18.53 -16.50 17.34
CA PRO A 163 -19.26 -15.29 17.70
C PRO A 163 -18.43 -14.01 17.51
N GLU A 164 -17.11 -14.05 17.72
CA GLU A 164 -16.22 -12.89 17.54
C GLU A 164 -16.18 -12.43 16.07
N THR A 165 -16.11 -13.40 15.15
CA THR A 165 -16.12 -13.16 13.71
C THR A 165 -17.48 -12.59 13.28
N LEU A 166 -18.58 -13.05 13.86
CA LEU A 166 -19.92 -12.49 13.61
C LEU A 166 -20.06 -11.04 14.08
N ILE A 167 -19.46 -10.68 15.22
CA ILE A 167 -19.45 -9.29 15.71
C ILE A 167 -18.65 -8.41 14.74
N SER A 168 -17.44 -8.85 14.37
CA SER A 168 -16.59 -8.11 13.43
C SER A 168 -17.28 -7.93 12.07
N PHE A 169 -17.97 -8.96 11.59
CA PHE A 169 -18.75 -8.88 10.36
C PHE A 169 -19.93 -7.90 10.49
N LEU A 170 -20.63 -7.92 11.61
CA LEU A 170 -21.72 -6.98 11.90
C LEU A 170 -21.22 -5.53 11.90
N GLU A 171 -20.04 -5.26 12.46
CA GLU A 171 -19.43 -3.93 12.47
C GLU A 171 -19.18 -3.40 11.05
N VAL A 172 -18.61 -4.24 10.18
CA VAL A 172 -18.37 -3.89 8.76
C VAL A 172 -19.68 -3.60 8.04
N LEU A 173 -20.71 -4.42 8.26
CA LEU A 173 -22.03 -4.21 7.65
C LEU A 173 -22.70 -2.93 8.17
N CYS A 174 -22.62 -2.64 9.47
CA CYS A 174 -23.18 -1.44 10.06
C CYS A 174 -22.48 -0.18 9.54
N TYR A 175 -21.14 -0.20 9.44
CA TYR A 175 -20.35 0.92 8.96
C TYR A 175 -20.66 1.25 7.48
N ASN A 176 -20.75 0.21 6.64
CA ASN A 176 -20.99 0.35 5.21
C ASN A 176 -22.47 0.37 4.83
N ASN A 177 -23.39 0.22 5.79
CA ASN A 177 -24.83 0.09 5.56
C ASN A 177 -25.18 -1.04 4.55
N GLY A 178 -24.38 -2.11 4.58
CA GLY A 178 -24.51 -3.27 3.71
C GLY A 178 -24.24 -3.03 2.22
N ASP A 179 -23.60 -1.91 1.84
CA ASP A 179 -23.19 -1.64 0.46
C ASP A 179 -21.67 -1.46 0.38
N GLU A 180 -21.05 -2.04 -0.64
CA GLU A 180 -19.64 -1.81 -0.94
C GLU A 180 -19.39 -0.32 -1.23
N SER A 181 -18.40 0.25 -0.55
CA SER A 181 -17.92 1.59 -0.87
C SER A 181 -17.26 1.62 -2.25
N LEU A 182 -17.25 2.78 -2.90
CA LEU A 182 -16.49 2.93 -4.14
C LEU A 182 -15.02 2.57 -3.90
N PRO A 183 -14.34 1.86 -4.82
CA PRO A 183 -12.91 1.55 -4.70
C PRO A 183 -12.03 2.80 -4.77
N GLU A 184 -10.95 2.84 -3.98
CA GLU A 184 -10.04 4.01 -3.85
C GLU A 184 -9.47 4.46 -5.20
N GLU A 185 -9.29 3.51 -6.11
CA GLU A 185 -8.81 3.71 -7.48
C GLU A 185 -9.69 4.66 -8.33
N PHE A 186 -11.00 4.74 -8.04
CA PHE A 186 -11.96 5.58 -8.80
C PHE A 186 -12.16 6.94 -8.13
N ILE A 187 -11.08 7.71 -7.97
CA ILE A 187 -11.05 8.99 -7.25
C ILE A 187 -12.01 10.00 -7.89
N GLU A 188 -12.02 10.09 -9.22
CA GLU A 188 -12.81 11.08 -9.95
C GLU A 188 -14.31 10.86 -9.80
N GLU A 189 -14.76 9.61 -9.92
CA GLU A 189 -16.15 9.26 -9.70
C GLU A 189 -16.56 9.56 -8.26
N ARG A 190 -15.70 9.29 -7.28
CA ARG A 190 -15.94 9.58 -5.87
C ARG A 190 -16.14 11.08 -5.65
N TRP A 191 -15.26 11.90 -6.22
CA TRP A 191 -15.33 13.36 -6.17
C TRP A 191 -16.63 13.90 -6.78
N PHE A 192 -16.98 13.45 -7.99
CA PHE A 192 -18.20 13.91 -8.67
C PHE A 192 -19.49 13.39 -8.01
N ARG A 193 -19.49 12.18 -7.44
CA ARG A 193 -20.62 11.66 -6.63
C ARG A 193 -20.79 12.43 -5.33
N GLN A 194 -19.71 12.73 -4.62
CA GLN A 194 -19.78 13.48 -3.36
C GLN A 194 -20.35 14.88 -3.58
N SER A 195 -19.94 15.54 -4.66
CA SER A 195 -20.48 16.84 -5.08
C SER A 195 -22.00 16.80 -5.33
N SER A 196 -22.55 15.63 -5.66
CA SER A 196 -23.98 15.42 -5.89
C SER A 196 -24.72 15.09 -4.59
N LYS A 197 -24.12 14.28 -3.70
CA LYS A 197 -24.71 13.89 -2.40
C LYS A 197 -24.98 15.07 -1.47
N GLY A 198 -24.17 16.12 -1.51
CA GLY A 198 -24.41 17.34 -0.71
C GLY A 198 -25.73 18.05 -1.02
N LYS A 199 -26.34 17.77 -2.18
CA LYS A 199 -27.64 18.31 -2.59
C LYS A 199 -28.82 17.41 -2.23
N GLU A 200 -28.58 16.16 -1.82
CA GLU A 200 -29.65 15.26 -1.40
C GLU A 200 -30.10 15.59 0.02
N ARG A 201 -31.43 15.67 0.22
CA ARG A 201 -32.01 15.83 1.56
C ARG A 201 -31.56 14.65 2.42
N LYS A 202 -31.09 14.92 3.65
CA LYS A 202 -30.76 13.88 4.64
C LYS A 202 -31.99 13.00 4.87
N ARG A 203 -31.99 11.80 4.29
CA ARG A 203 -32.99 10.75 4.49
C ARG A 203 -32.39 9.68 5.39
N LYS A 204 -33.25 8.87 6.02
CA LYS A 204 -32.83 7.64 6.67
C LYS A 204 -32.10 6.79 5.63
N SER A 205 -30.79 6.59 5.82
CA SER A 205 -29.97 5.74 4.96
C SER A 205 -30.02 4.27 5.40
N TRP A 206 -30.38 4.01 6.66
CA TRP A 206 -30.45 2.66 7.23
C TRP A 206 -31.48 1.78 6.52
N LYS A 207 -31.08 0.56 6.16
CA LYS A 207 -31.94 -0.46 5.55
C LYS A 207 -32.57 -1.33 6.64
N ASP A 208 -33.87 -1.13 6.88
CA ASP A 208 -34.63 -1.95 7.84
C ASP A 208 -34.79 -3.40 7.34
N GLY A 209 -34.66 -4.38 8.22
CA GLY A 209 -34.80 -5.81 7.90
C GLY A 209 -33.68 -6.38 7.02
N ALA A 210 -32.55 -5.67 6.88
CA ALA A 210 -31.40 -6.15 6.14
C ALA A 210 -30.58 -7.18 6.94
N LEU A 211 -29.61 -7.80 6.27
CA LEU A 211 -28.71 -8.82 6.82
C LEU A 211 -28.05 -8.42 8.16
N ALA A 212 -27.77 -7.13 8.36
CA ALA A 212 -27.22 -6.62 9.61
C ALA A 212 -28.14 -6.86 10.82
N GLU A 213 -29.45 -6.73 10.66
CA GLU A 213 -30.42 -6.97 11.74
C GLU A 213 -30.59 -8.47 12.03
N GLU A 214 -30.53 -9.30 10.99
CA GLU A 214 -30.52 -10.76 11.10
C GLU A 214 -29.31 -11.23 11.92
N ILE A 215 -28.11 -10.81 11.54
CA ILE A 215 -26.87 -11.18 12.22
C ILE A 215 -26.87 -10.68 13.65
N LYS A 216 -27.36 -9.46 13.91
CA LYS A 216 -27.48 -8.92 15.27
C LYS A 216 -28.36 -9.81 16.16
N SER A 217 -29.47 -10.32 15.62
CA SER A 217 -30.34 -11.23 16.38
C SER A 217 -29.65 -12.57 16.67
N LEU A 218 -28.94 -13.13 15.69
CA LEU A 218 -28.21 -14.39 15.81
C LEU A 218 -27.01 -14.30 16.76
N SER A 219 -26.24 -13.21 16.70
CA SER A 219 -25.10 -12.99 17.58
C SER A 219 -25.56 -12.80 19.03
N ALA A 220 -26.62 -12.02 19.26
CA ALA A 220 -27.22 -11.86 20.58
C ALA A 220 -27.71 -13.20 21.15
N LEU A 221 -28.36 -14.04 20.35
CA LEU A 221 -28.80 -15.37 20.78
C LEU A 221 -27.62 -16.28 21.15
N LYS A 222 -26.57 -16.34 20.32
CA LYS A 222 -25.39 -17.18 20.58
C LYS A 222 -24.64 -16.77 21.85
N ILE A 223 -24.53 -15.46 22.10
CA ILE A 223 -23.92 -14.90 23.32
C ILE A 223 -24.75 -15.27 24.56
N LEU A 224 -26.08 -15.19 24.48
CA LEU A 224 -26.99 -15.50 25.58
C LEU A 224 -27.07 -17.01 25.89
N THR A 225 -26.85 -17.89 24.91
CA THR A 225 -26.90 -19.35 25.10
C THR A 225 -25.62 -19.96 25.69
N GLY A 226 -24.57 -19.18 25.95
CA GLY A 226 -23.44 -19.61 26.79
C GLY A 226 -22.57 -20.74 26.23
N LEU A 227 -22.45 -20.89 24.92
CA LEU A 227 -21.54 -21.88 24.29
C LEU A 227 -20.06 -21.42 24.22
N HIS A 228 -19.62 -20.56 25.15
CA HIS A 228 -18.23 -20.14 25.23
C HIS A 228 -17.70 -20.20 26.67
N THR A 229 -16.89 -21.22 26.94
CA THR A 229 -15.85 -21.20 27.98
C THR A 229 -14.63 -20.47 27.41
N PRO A 230 -14.20 -19.34 27.99
CA PRO A 230 -12.96 -18.70 27.57
C PRO A 230 -11.74 -19.51 28.05
N PRO A 231 -10.59 -19.44 27.35
CA PRO A 231 -9.31 -19.93 27.86
C PRO A 231 -8.80 -19.12 29.06
#